data_AF-A0A8E2AM01-F1
#
_entry.id   AF-A0A8E2AM01-F1
#
_cell.length_a   1.000
_cell.length_b   1.000
_cell.length_c   1.000
_cell.angle_alpha   90.00
_cell.angle_beta   90.00
_cell.angle_gamma   90.00
#
_symmetry.space_group_name_H-M   'P 1'
#
loop_
_entity.id
_entity.type
_entity.pdbx_description
1 polymer ?
#
loop_
_entity_poly.entity_id
_entity_poly.type
_entity_poly.pdbx_seq_one_letter_code
_entity_poly.pdbx_strand_id
1 'polypeptide(L)'
;MNGAQTARQGKPAPTGPAPPAPAAVPPAPPNNTHAPPATRPPNGPPVNGTHTTANQKGKKKAAEQPVDPSTMYETLKNRIAALEEEEVHEEEEERRFAEEAQNSVSGMGENAIHAKYIELFAEFKRLERDHAKEKQKLVKDKDAAKSQLTKANQTKTKMENLARELQKDNKRLREDSKRLAACVEEAQEEILQMKNDMAKRAERAKLQDTKYREMPDIVVRVVCKYRAELYFKISRKTKLSRLFNAWTDRMESGPGKKDAKTGIMHTNGTAKSDAAPTSAFSTTASSSSMQFIFTHSGRSLEADQTPEEAGIEDGDVILAVEMMDLTEGPGTEEIDEPEPRREKLKKEWVENPQEARKTLESIFDGVVRERLKEVLRQYELRERHFECVIRSKELEVLLSRARAAEQKQLAEGEKSRADKLDEDTKQLRKDLEDATDQQTVLVNKLLACCQEPNGERTQRLLTSLHEELKKRTYLNGVHSGSPPDGSAA
;
A
#
# COMPACT_ATOMS: atom_id res chain seq x y z
N MET A 1 -24.48 1.86 73.51
CA MET A 1 -25.07 0.50 73.44
C MET A 1 -24.09 -0.41 72.71
N ASN A 2 -24.16 -1.73 72.92
CA ASN A 2 -23.12 -2.68 72.51
C ASN A 2 -23.28 -3.20 71.06
N GLY A 3 -22.23 -3.80 70.50
CA GLY A 3 -22.19 -4.41 69.16
C GLY A 3 -20.92 -4.04 68.38
N ALA A 4 -19.72 -4.48 68.79
CA ALA A 4 -19.17 -5.85 68.74
C ALA A 4 -18.57 -6.23 67.36
N GLN A 5 -17.43 -6.93 67.39
CA GLN A 5 -16.49 -7.09 66.27
C GLN A 5 -16.92 -8.18 65.27
N THR A 6 -16.34 -8.25 64.07
CA THR A 6 -15.16 -9.11 63.83
C THR A 6 -14.41 -8.74 62.55
N ALA A 7 -13.12 -9.07 62.48
CA ALA A 7 -12.24 -8.81 61.34
C ALA A 7 -11.26 -9.99 61.12
N ARG A 8 -10.71 -10.14 59.90
CA ARG A 8 -9.49 -10.92 59.64
C ARG A 8 -8.80 -10.49 58.32
N GLN A 9 -7.47 -10.55 58.31
CA GLN A 9 -6.55 -10.27 57.18
C GLN A 9 -6.22 -11.60 56.45
N GLY A 10 -5.51 -11.69 55.31
CA GLY A 10 -4.78 -10.69 54.50
C GLY A 10 -4.22 -11.27 53.16
N LYS A 11 -3.31 -10.53 52.49
CA LYS A 11 -2.54 -10.88 51.24
C LYS A 11 -1.11 -11.41 51.59
N PRO A 12 -0.18 -11.84 50.68
CA PRO A 12 0.00 -11.56 49.22
C PRO A 12 0.39 -12.80 48.31
N ALA A 13 0.20 -12.81 46.97
CA ALA A 13 1.10 -12.44 45.82
C ALA A 13 2.13 -13.54 45.34
N PRO A 14 2.97 -13.37 44.29
CA PRO A 14 2.67 -13.85 42.91
C PRO A 14 3.79 -14.66 42.17
N THR A 15 3.49 -15.31 41.03
CA THR A 15 4.47 -15.99 40.13
C THR A 15 4.09 -16.04 38.62
N GLY A 16 5.10 -16.29 37.78
CA GLY A 16 5.11 -16.69 36.34
C GLY A 16 6.57 -17.09 35.97
N PRO A 17 7.00 -17.32 34.69
CA PRO A 17 6.30 -17.54 33.41
C PRO A 17 6.57 -18.97 32.80
N ALA A 18 6.39 -19.18 31.49
CA ALA A 18 6.58 -20.44 30.70
C ALA A 18 8.06 -20.64 30.21
N PRO A 19 8.52 -21.63 29.37
CA PRO A 19 7.87 -22.57 28.40
C PRO A 19 8.47 -24.03 28.48
N PRO A 20 8.67 -24.89 27.43
CA PRO A 20 8.15 -25.03 26.05
C PRO A 20 7.58 -26.46 25.72
N ALA A 21 7.52 -26.86 24.44
CA ALA A 21 6.94 -28.12 23.93
C ALA A 21 7.98 -29.04 23.22
N PRO A 22 7.58 -30.25 22.76
CA PRO A 22 8.18 -30.92 21.61
C PRO A 22 7.18 -31.18 20.47
N ALA A 23 7.69 -31.46 19.26
CA ALA A 23 6.91 -31.77 18.04
C ALA A 23 7.30 -33.12 17.42
N ALA A 24 6.39 -33.73 16.65
CA ALA A 24 6.66 -34.93 15.84
C ALA A 24 5.73 -35.03 14.62
N VAL A 25 6.26 -35.49 13.48
CA VAL A 25 5.65 -35.56 12.13
C VAL A 25 6.45 -36.60 11.30
N PRO A 26 5.92 -37.33 10.28
CA PRO A 26 4.56 -37.82 9.99
C PRO A 26 4.49 -39.37 10.15
N PRO A 27 3.51 -40.12 9.59
CA PRO A 27 3.60 -40.57 8.18
C PRO A 27 2.24 -40.68 7.43
N ALA A 28 2.30 -41.09 6.15
CA ALA A 28 1.15 -41.45 5.28
C ALA A 28 1.64 -42.42 4.17
N PRO A 29 0.78 -43.08 3.36
CA PRO A 29 -0.68 -43.23 3.43
C PRO A 29 -1.08 -44.71 3.71
N PRO A 30 -2.35 -45.12 3.47
CA PRO A 30 -2.61 -45.82 2.20
C PRO A 30 -3.93 -45.45 1.50
N ASN A 31 -4.06 -45.90 0.25
CA ASN A 31 -5.22 -45.72 -0.63
C ASN A 31 -6.27 -46.84 -0.42
N ASN A 32 -7.57 -46.51 -0.41
CA ASN A 32 -8.56 -47.35 -1.09
C ASN A 32 -9.92 -46.67 -1.36
N THR A 33 -10.59 -47.19 -2.38
CA THR A 33 -11.88 -46.77 -2.95
C THR A 33 -13.10 -46.99 -2.06
N HIS A 34 -14.10 -46.10 -2.15
CA HIS A 34 -15.51 -46.52 -2.21
C HIS A 34 -16.44 -45.45 -2.83
N ALA A 35 -17.72 -45.80 -2.99
CA ALA A 35 -18.70 -45.16 -3.87
C ALA A 35 -19.53 -44.03 -3.20
N PRO A 36 -20.18 -43.13 -3.96
CA PRO A 36 -20.95 -42.02 -3.41
C PRO A 36 -22.28 -42.45 -2.76
N PRO A 37 -22.78 -41.72 -1.74
CA PRO A 37 -24.06 -41.99 -1.10
C PRO A 37 -25.25 -41.49 -1.94
N ALA A 38 -26.35 -42.24 -1.94
CA ALA A 38 -27.59 -41.87 -2.62
C ALA A 38 -28.52 -41.04 -1.72
N THR A 39 -29.21 -40.04 -2.31
CA THR A 39 -30.25 -39.25 -1.62
C THR A 39 -31.53 -39.18 -2.44
N ARG A 40 -32.65 -39.64 -1.86
CA ARG A 40 -34.03 -39.25 -2.21
C ARG A 40 -34.32 -37.90 -1.55
N PRO A 41 -35.19 -37.01 -2.10
CA PRO A 41 -36.65 -37.20 -2.01
C PRO A 41 -37.39 -36.86 -3.35
N PRO A 42 -38.61 -36.29 -3.43
CA PRO A 42 -39.75 -37.08 -3.95
C PRO A 42 -40.53 -36.45 -5.15
N ASN A 43 -41.52 -37.20 -5.66
CA ASN A 43 -42.45 -36.74 -6.70
C ASN A 43 -43.48 -35.72 -6.18
N GLY A 44 -43.87 -34.78 -7.05
CA GLY A 44 -45.05 -33.90 -6.91
C GLY A 44 -45.18 -32.95 -8.12
N PRO A 45 -46.31 -32.91 -8.86
CA PRO A 45 -46.38 -32.24 -10.16
C PRO A 45 -46.81 -30.76 -10.11
N PRO A 46 -46.45 -29.94 -11.11
CA PRO A 46 -46.84 -28.53 -11.20
C PRO A 46 -48.10 -28.30 -12.07
N VAL A 47 -48.91 -27.29 -11.71
CA VAL A 47 -49.88 -26.66 -12.63
C VAL A 47 -49.94 -25.13 -12.45
N ASN A 48 -49.58 -24.44 -13.53
CA ASN A 48 -50.33 -23.36 -14.19
C ASN A 48 -51.33 -22.51 -13.34
N GLY A 49 -51.32 -21.16 -13.34
CA GLY A 49 -50.51 -20.19 -14.10
C GLY A 49 -51.39 -19.13 -14.80
N THR A 50 -51.11 -17.83 -14.63
CA THR A 50 -51.74 -16.74 -15.41
C THR A 50 -50.81 -15.53 -15.51
N HIS A 51 -50.76 -14.89 -16.68
CA HIS A 51 -49.94 -13.72 -16.98
C HIS A 51 -50.64 -12.40 -16.65
N THR A 52 -49.84 -11.36 -16.40
CA THR A 52 -49.96 -10.08 -17.13
C THR A 52 -48.58 -9.58 -17.55
N THR A 53 -48.43 -9.11 -18.79
CA THR A 53 -47.13 -8.73 -19.38
C THR A 53 -47.23 -7.35 -20.03
N ALA A 54 -46.47 -6.35 -19.57
CA ALA A 54 -46.44 -5.01 -20.17
C ALA A 54 -45.09 -4.28 -19.99
N ASN A 55 -44.09 -4.73 -20.74
CA ASN A 55 -42.79 -4.09 -20.99
C ASN A 55 -42.86 -2.57 -21.29
N GLN A 56 -42.02 -1.75 -20.65
CA GLN A 56 -41.56 -0.43 -21.11
C GLN A 56 -40.15 -0.12 -20.57
N LYS A 57 -39.37 0.71 -21.31
CA LYS A 57 -37.91 0.86 -21.16
C LYS A 57 -37.53 2.31 -20.86
N GLY A 58 -37.34 2.67 -19.59
CA GLY A 58 -37.14 4.07 -19.15
C GLY A 58 -35.98 4.28 -18.18
N LYS A 59 -35.06 5.19 -18.50
CA LYS A 59 -33.84 5.49 -17.71
C LYS A 59 -34.01 6.79 -16.90
N LYS A 60 -34.34 6.71 -15.59
CA LYS A 60 -34.04 7.79 -14.63
C LYS A 60 -34.14 7.40 -13.15
N LYS A 61 -33.20 7.96 -12.40
CA LYS A 61 -33.01 7.99 -10.94
C LYS A 61 -34.27 8.38 -10.15
N ALA A 62 -34.73 7.50 -9.27
CA ALA A 62 -35.54 7.79 -8.09
C ALA A 62 -34.77 7.24 -6.87
N ALA A 63 -34.54 7.95 -5.76
CA ALA A 63 -35.45 8.75 -4.93
C ALA A 63 -36.44 7.85 -4.15
N GLU A 64 -36.24 7.81 -2.84
CA GLU A 64 -37.02 7.05 -1.84
C GLU A 64 -38.47 7.55 -1.86
N GLN A 65 -39.35 6.85 -2.59
CA GLN A 65 -40.78 7.17 -2.63
C GLN A 65 -41.48 6.67 -1.37
N PRO A 66 -42.50 7.38 -0.85
CA PRO A 66 -43.39 6.85 0.17
C PRO A 66 -44.07 5.57 -0.33
N VAL A 67 -44.22 4.58 0.55
CA VAL A 67 -45.07 3.41 0.26
C VAL A 67 -46.50 3.91 0.06
N ASP A 68 -47.10 3.60 -1.08
CA ASP A 68 -48.48 3.99 -1.40
C ASP A 68 -49.44 3.46 -0.31
N PRO A 69 -50.18 4.34 0.40
CA PRO A 69 -51.15 3.92 1.41
C PRO A 69 -52.12 2.86 0.91
N SER A 70 -52.50 2.89 -0.38
CA SER A 70 -53.38 1.89 -1.00
C SER A 70 -52.78 0.49 -0.93
N THR A 71 -51.49 0.34 -1.28
CA THR A 71 -50.77 -0.95 -1.17
C THR A 71 -50.61 -1.42 0.27
N MET A 72 -50.49 -0.49 1.23
CA MET A 72 -50.47 -0.82 2.66
C MET A 72 -51.84 -1.30 3.15
N TYR A 73 -52.93 -0.66 2.73
CA TYR A 73 -54.29 -1.10 3.04
C TYR A 73 -54.63 -2.45 2.39
N GLU A 74 -54.24 -2.70 1.14
CA GLU A 74 -54.43 -3.99 0.49
C GLU A 74 -53.65 -5.10 1.22
N THR A 75 -52.40 -4.83 1.62
CA THR A 75 -51.58 -5.77 2.40
C THR A 75 -52.18 -6.04 3.78
N LEU A 76 -52.69 -5.00 4.47
CA LEU A 76 -53.33 -5.13 5.78
C LEU A 76 -54.64 -5.90 5.69
N LYS A 77 -55.47 -5.62 4.68
CA LYS A 77 -56.72 -6.34 4.38
C LYS A 77 -56.46 -7.82 4.08
N ASN A 78 -55.45 -8.13 3.26
CA ASN A 78 -55.06 -9.52 2.99
C ASN A 78 -54.50 -10.21 4.25
N ARG A 79 -53.85 -9.48 5.16
CA ARG A 79 -53.40 -10.01 6.45
C ARG A 79 -54.55 -10.25 7.43
N ILE A 80 -55.57 -9.40 7.41
CA ILE A 80 -56.80 -9.57 8.19
C ILE A 80 -57.56 -10.80 7.69
N ALA A 81 -57.83 -10.89 6.38
CA ALA A 81 -58.53 -12.03 5.80
C ALA A 81 -57.83 -13.39 6.08
N ALA A 82 -56.50 -13.42 6.06
CA ALA A 82 -55.73 -14.63 6.39
C ALA A 82 -55.79 -14.99 7.90
N LEU A 83 -55.99 -14.02 8.79
CA LEU A 83 -56.19 -14.28 10.23
C LEU A 83 -57.63 -14.69 10.54
N GLU A 84 -58.62 -14.11 9.84
CA GLU A 84 -60.02 -14.50 9.91
C GLU A 84 -60.22 -15.94 9.35
N GLU A 85 -59.47 -16.33 8.31
CA GLU A 85 -59.44 -17.71 7.80
C GLU A 85 -58.76 -18.69 8.78
N GLU A 86 -57.69 -18.26 9.46
CA GLU A 86 -56.98 -19.03 10.51
C GLU A 86 -57.89 -19.25 11.74
N GLU A 87 -58.60 -18.22 12.21
CA GLU A 87 -59.56 -18.28 13.34
C GLU A 87 -60.77 -19.18 13.03
N VAL A 88 -61.35 -19.09 11.82
CA VAL A 88 -62.44 -19.98 11.39
C VAL A 88 -61.97 -21.44 11.25
N HIS A 89 -60.72 -21.67 10.83
CA HIS A 89 -60.17 -23.03 10.75
C HIS A 89 -59.93 -23.63 12.14
N GLU A 90 -59.46 -22.85 13.12
CA GLU A 90 -59.34 -23.30 14.51
C GLU A 90 -60.72 -23.64 15.12
N GLU A 91 -61.75 -22.81 14.88
CA GLU A 91 -63.13 -23.12 15.28
C GLU A 91 -63.67 -24.42 14.63
N GLU A 92 -63.39 -24.67 13.35
CA GLU A 92 -63.83 -25.90 12.68
C GLU A 92 -63.09 -27.15 13.18
N GLU A 93 -61.82 -27.05 13.56
CA GLU A 93 -61.12 -28.17 14.21
C GLU A 93 -61.64 -28.43 15.63
N GLU A 94 -61.84 -27.41 16.47
CA GLU A 94 -62.41 -27.61 17.81
C GLU A 94 -63.82 -28.21 17.74
N ARG A 95 -64.65 -27.73 16.79
CA ARG A 95 -65.99 -28.28 16.53
C ARG A 95 -65.94 -29.74 16.09
N ARG A 96 -64.99 -30.12 15.24
CA ARG A 96 -64.76 -31.53 14.82
C ARG A 96 -64.32 -32.40 16.00
N PHE A 97 -63.40 -31.94 16.84
CA PHE A 97 -62.97 -32.70 18.03
C PHE A 97 -64.12 -32.90 19.03
N ALA A 98 -64.98 -31.88 19.22
CA ALA A 98 -66.16 -31.99 20.07
C ALA A 98 -67.20 -32.99 19.50
N GLU A 99 -67.47 -32.92 18.19
CA GLU A 99 -68.39 -33.83 17.50
C GLU A 99 -67.86 -35.28 17.50
N GLU A 100 -66.57 -35.49 17.23
CA GLU A 100 -65.95 -36.81 17.29
C GLU A 100 -65.99 -37.38 18.71
N ALA A 101 -65.64 -36.59 19.74
CA ALA A 101 -65.72 -37.00 21.13
C ALA A 101 -67.14 -37.45 21.51
N GLN A 102 -68.15 -36.65 21.17
CA GLN A 102 -69.57 -36.94 21.43
C GLN A 102 -70.06 -38.20 20.68
N ASN A 103 -69.77 -38.28 19.38
CA ASN A 103 -70.14 -39.42 18.53
C ASN A 103 -69.47 -40.71 19.03
N SER A 104 -68.23 -40.63 19.52
CA SER A 104 -67.50 -41.78 20.02
C SER A 104 -68.01 -42.34 21.37
N VAL A 105 -68.92 -41.63 22.06
CA VAL A 105 -69.57 -42.06 23.31
C VAL A 105 -71.06 -42.37 23.10
N SER A 106 -71.65 -41.86 22.01
CA SER A 106 -73.04 -42.09 21.63
C SER A 106 -73.37 -43.59 21.49
N GLY A 107 -74.51 -44.00 22.06
CA GLY A 107 -74.99 -45.39 22.00
C GLY A 107 -74.23 -46.41 22.85
N MET A 108 -73.17 -46.03 23.57
CA MET A 108 -72.46 -46.91 24.51
C MET A 108 -73.22 -47.08 25.84
N GLY A 109 -73.15 -48.26 26.44
CA GLY A 109 -73.67 -48.49 27.81
C GLY A 109 -72.71 -47.98 28.89
N GLU A 110 -73.24 -47.63 30.07
CA GLU A 110 -72.49 -46.92 31.15
C GLU A 110 -71.14 -47.55 31.50
N ASN A 111 -71.05 -48.89 31.64
CA ASN A 111 -69.79 -49.57 31.93
C ASN A 111 -68.72 -49.36 30.84
N ALA A 112 -69.14 -49.30 29.58
CA ALA A 112 -68.23 -49.07 28.45
C ALA A 112 -67.82 -47.59 28.35
N ILE A 113 -68.74 -46.67 28.66
CA ILE A 113 -68.43 -45.24 28.80
C ILE A 113 -67.40 -45.02 29.94
N HIS A 114 -67.59 -45.67 31.09
CA HIS A 114 -66.68 -45.55 32.23
C HIS A 114 -65.30 -46.15 31.94
N ALA A 115 -65.23 -47.30 31.27
CA ALA A 115 -63.96 -47.87 30.81
C ALA A 115 -63.21 -46.92 29.85
N LYS A 116 -63.92 -46.36 28.86
CA LYS A 116 -63.36 -45.40 27.90
C LYS A 116 -62.91 -44.09 28.56
N TYR A 117 -63.61 -43.61 29.57
CA TYR A 117 -63.18 -42.47 30.38
C TYR A 117 -61.86 -42.75 31.12
N ILE A 118 -61.69 -43.93 31.71
CA ILE A 118 -60.45 -44.34 32.38
C ILE A 118 -59.29 -44.44 31.38
N GLU A 119 -59.53 -45.00 30.20
CA GLU A 119 -58.55 -45.10 29.11
C GLU A 119 -58.11 -43.71 28.62
N LEU A 120 -59.07 -42.84 28.28
CA LEU A 120 -58.79 -41.49 27.81
C LEU A 120 -58.09 -40.64 28.88
N PHE A 121 -58.44 -40.81 30.16
CA PHE A 121 -57.73 -40.18 31.26
C PHE A 121 -56.29 -40.71 31.40
N ALA A 122 -56.07 -42.02 31.30
CA ALA A 122 -54.73 -42.61 31.34
C ALA A 122 -53.84 -42.16 30.16
N GLU A 123 -54.43 -41.99 28.97
CA GLU A 123 -53.77 -41.41 27.81
C GLU A 123 -53.49 -39.91 27.98
N PHE A 124 -54.43 -39.12 28.50
CA PHE A 124 -54.19 -37.72 28.85
C PHE A 124 -53.03 -37.57 29.84
N LYS A 125 -53.02 -38.38 30.92
CA LYS A 125 -51.89 -38.43 31.87
C LYS A 125 -50.60 -38.98 31.23
N ARG A 126 -50.63 -39.58 30.02
CA ARG A 126 -49.43 -39.93 29.22
C ARG A 126 -48.98 -38.74 28.38
N LEU A 127 -49.88 -38.11 27.63
CA LEU A 127 -49.61 -36.91 26.82
C LEU A 127 -48.99 -35.79 27.66
N GLU A 128 -49.52 -35.48 28.85
CA GLU A 128 -48.91 -34.48 29.75
C GLU A 128 -47.43 -34.79 30.07
N ARG A 129 -47.10 -36.06 30.34
CA ARG A 129 -45.74 -36.49 30.67
C ARG A 129 -44.82 -36.43 29.45
N ASP A 130 -45.31 -36.75 28.28
CA ASP A 130 -44.52 -36.73 27.05
C ASP A 130 -44.33 -35.30 26.52
N HIS A 131 -45.35 -34.46 26.56
CA HIS A 131 -45.25 -33.02 26.30
C HIS A 131 -44.31 -32.31 27.30
N ALA A 132 -44.29 -32.73 28.57
CA ALA A 132 -43.32 -32.23 29.55
C ALA A 132 -41.86 -32.61 29.21
N LYS A 133 -41.61 -33.84 28.72
CA LYS A 133 -40.29 -34.25 28.20
C LYS A 133 -39.90 -33.46 26.97
N GLU A 134 -40.83 -33.28 26.03
CA GLU A 134 -40.61 -32.54 24.80
C GLU A 134 -40.30 -31.07 25.06
N LYS A 135 -41.05 -30.41 25.95
CA LYS A 135 -40.75 -29.06 26.43
C LYS A 135 -39.35 -28.97 27.04
N GLN A 136 -38.91 -29.98 27.81
CA GLN A 136 -37.54 -30.02 28.34
C GLN A 136 -36.48 -30.24 27.24
N LYS A 137 -36.77 -31.07 26.22
CA LYS A 137 -35.92 -31.27 25.04
C LYS A 137 -35.77 -29.98 24.24
N LEU A 138 -36.87 -29.32 23.88
CA LEU A 138 -36.88 -28.06 23.13
C LEU A 138 -36.10 -26.95 23.86
N VAL A 139 -36.16 -26.88 25.20
CA VAL A 139 -35.32 -25.95 25.97
C VAL A 139 -33.83 -26.28 25.83
N LYS A 140 -33.43 -27.56 25.96
CA LYS A 140 -32.03 -28.00 25.77
C LYS A 140 -31.53 -27.73 24.35
N ASP A 141 -32.33 -28.06 23.33
CA ASP A 141 -31.98 -27.89 21.92
C ASP A 141 -31.84 -26.40 21.56
N LYS A 142 -32.73 -25.54 22.07
CA LYS A 142 -32.64 -24.07 21.96
C LYS A 142 -31.37 -23.52 22.61
N ASP A 143 -31.02 -23.97 23.81
CA ASP A 143 -29.83 -23.47 24.52
C ASP A 143 -28.54 -24.00 23.88
N ALA A 144 -28.55 -25.22 23.32
CA ALA A 144 -27.47 -25.75 22.48
C ALA A 144 -27.30 -24.93 21.19
N ALA A 145 -28.39 -24.63 20.47
CA ALA A 145 -28.38 -23.78 19.29
C ALA A 145 -27.86 -22.37 19.59
N LYS A 146 -28.29 -21.77 20.70
CA LYS A 146 -27.79 -20.45 21.19
C LYS A 146 -26.29 -20.49 21.49
N SER A 147 -25.79 -21.58 22.06
CA SER A 147 -24.35 -21.80 22.30
C SER A 147 -23.56 -21.93 20.99
N GLN A 148 -24.07 -22.71 20.01
CA GLN A 148 -23.47 -22.83 18.69
C GLN A 148 -23.46 -21.50 17.93
N LEU A 149 -24.57 -20.76 17.91
CA LEU A 149 -24.67 -19.43 17.30
C LEU A 149 -23.68 -18.43 17.92
N THR A 150 -23.51 -18.47 19.25
CA THR A 150 -22.53 -17.63 19.95
C THR A 150 -21.10 -17.94 19.50
N LYS A 151 -20.73 -19.23 19.38
CA LYS A 151 -19.42 -19.66 18.86
C LYS A 151 -19.23 -19.27 17.39
N ALA A 152 -20.25 -19.46 16.55
CA ALA A 152 -20.22 -19.08 15.14
C ALA A 152 -20.01 -17.56 14.96
N ASN A 153 -20.69 -16.73 15.74
CA ASN A 153 -20.51 -15.28 15.73
C ASN A 153 -19.11 -14.84 16.20
N GLN A 154 -18.54 -15.51 17.21
CA GLN A 154 -17.15 -15.27 17.62
C GLN A 154 -16.14 -15.63 16.51
N THR A 155 -16.33 -16.75 15.83
CA THR A 155 -15.49 -17.14 14.68
C THR A 155 -15.66 -16.17 13.51
N LYS A 156 -16.89 -15.75 13.20
CA LYS A 156 -17.17 -14.73 12.17
C LYS A 156 -16.43 -13.42 12.47
N THR A 157 -16.48 -12.93 13.71
CA THR A 157 -15.77 -11.70 14.11
C THR A 157 -14.25 -11.84 13.94
N LYS A 158 -13.67 -13.01 14.27
CA LYS A 158 -12.25 -13.29 14.03
C LYS A 158 -11.90 -13.30 12.54
N MET A 159 -12.72 -13.94 11.71
CA MET A 159 -12.56 -13.98 10.25
C MET A 159 -12.65 -12.58 9.63
N GLU A 160 -13.62 -11.76 10.07
CA GLU A 160 -13.74 -10.37 9.62
C GLU A 160 -12.53 -9.52 10.01
N ASN A 161 -12.02 -9.67 11.23
CA ASN A 161 -10.83 -8.93 11.66
C ASN A 161 -9.59 -9.34 10.85
N LEU A 162 -9.37 -10.65 10.66
CA LEU A 162 -8.28 -11.17 9.83
C LEU A 162 -8.39 -10.68 8.38
N ALA A 163 -9.60 -10.64 7.81
CA ALA A 163 -9.82 -10.10 6.46
C ALA A 163 -9.49 -8.61 6.36
N ARG A 164 -9.85 -7.80 7.39
CA ARG A 164 -9.51 -6.37 7.45
C ARG A 164 -8.00 -6.14 7.57
N GLU A 165 -7.29 -6.95 8.36
CA GLU A 165 -5.83 -6.86 8.47
C GLU A 165 -5.13 -7.32 7.18
N LEU A 166 -5.55 -8.44 6.58
CA LEU A 166 -5.02 -8.89 5.29
C LEU A 166 -5.24 -7.87 4.17
N GLN A 167 -6.37 -7.14 4.16
CA GLN A 167 -6.62 -6.02 3.24
C GLN A 167 -5.69 -4.83 3.52
N LYS A 168 -5.48 -4.47 4.79
CA LYS A 168 -4.59 -3.38 5.21
C LYS A 168 -3.14 -3.67 4.83
N ASP A 169 -2.65 -4.89 5.06
CA ASP A 169 -1.31 -5.31 4.69
C ASP A 169 -1.16 -5.47 3.16
N ASN A 170 -2.20 -5.91 2.45
CA ASN A 170 -2.23 -5.87 0.99
C ASN A 170 -2.17 -4.45 0.41
N LYS A 171 -2.75 -3.45 1.09
CA LYS A 171 -2.63 -2.05 0.72
C LYS A 171 -1.22 -1.53 1.00
N ARG A 172 -0.68 -1.83 2.19
CA ARG A 172 0.69 -1.49 2.58
C ARG A 172 1.73 -2.08 1.63
N LEU A 173 1.66 -3.37 1.28
CA LEU A 173 2.61 -4.02 0.37
C LEU A 173 2.60 -3.39 -1.03
N ARG A 174 1.43 -2.91 -1.52
CA ARG A 174 1.36 -2.14 -2.78
C ARG A 174 1.99 -0.75 -2.65
N GLU A 175 1.80 -0.08 -1.52
CA GLU A 175 2.42 1.23 -1.24
C GLU A 175 3.94 1.11 -1.07
N ASP A 176 4.42 0.14 -0.30
CA ASP A 176 5.84 -0.12 -0.07
C ASP A 176 6.53 -0.61 -1.36
N SER A 177 5.86 -1.44 -2.18
CA SER A 177 6.35 -1.83 -3.51
C SER A 177 6.41 -0.64 -4.49
N LYS A 178 5.42 0.26 -4.47
CA LYS A 178 5.46 1.50 -5.27
C LYS A 178 6.57 2.44 -4.81
N ARG A 179 6.81 2.57 -3.51
CA ARG A 179 7.94 3.34 -2.95
C ARG A 179 9.28 2.78 -3.40
N LEU A 180 9.45 1.46 -3.35
CA LEU A 180 10.67 0.79 -3.79
C LEU A 180 10.90 0.98 -5.30
N ALA A 181 9.86 0.86 -6.12
CA ALA A 181 9.96 1.14 -7.56
C ALA A 181 10.43 2.57 -7.84
N ALA A 182 9.82 3.58 -7.22
CA ALA A 182 10.22 4.97 -7.37
C ALA A 182 11.66 5.24 -6.88
N CYS A 183 12.08 4.61 -5.78
CA CYS A 183 13.46 4.71 -5.28
C CYS A 183 14.50 4.07 -6.23
N VAL A 184 14.12 3.01 -6.96
CA VAL A 184 14.96 2.40 -8.01
C VAL A 184 15.00 3.26 -9.27
N GLU A 185 13.88 3.90 -9.63
CA GLU A 185 13.77 4.84 -10.75
C GLU A 185 14.65 6.09 -10.50
N GLU A 186 14.53 6.72 -9.33
CA GLU A 186 15.36 7.85 -8.87
C GLU A 186 16.87 7.49 -8.88
N ALA A 187 17.24 6.31 -8.37
CA ALA A 187 18.63 5.84 -8.42
C ALA A 187 19.12 5.55 -9.85
N GLN A 188 18.26 5.12 -10.77
CA GLN A 188 18.60 4.95 -12.18
C GLN A 188 18.79 6.29 -12.89
N GLU A 189 17.97 7.30 -12.57
CA GLU A 189 18.15 8.67 -13.07
C GLU A 189 19.47 9.29 -12.54
N GLU A 190 19.78 9.13 -11.25
CA GLU A 190 21.05 9.61 -10.67
C GLU A 190 22.26 8.94 -11.34
N ILE A 191 22.24 7.61 -11.51
CA ILE A 191 23.31 6.88 -12.22
C ILE A 191 23.44 7.34 -13.69
N LEU A 192 22.32 7.60 -14.37
CA LEU A 192 22.33 8.10 -15.74
C LEU A 192 22.89 9.53 -15.82
N GLN A 193 22.55 10.40 -14.87
CA GLN A 193 23.09 11.75 -14.76
C GLN A 193 24.59 11.73 -14.44
N MET A 194 25.03 10.93 -13.48
CA MET A 194 26.45 10.72 -13.17
C MET A 194 27.21 10.22 -14.39
N LYS A 195 26.68 9.23 -15.12
CA LYS A 195 27.26 8.71 -16.37
C LYS A 195 27.40 9.81 -17.43
N ASN A 196 26.37 10.63 -17.61
CA ASN A 196 26.39 11.76 -18.55
C ASN A 196 27.44 12.81 -18.16
N ASP A 197 27.56 13.13 -16.87
CA ASP A 197 28.55 14.11 -16.39
C ASP A 197 29.98 13.54 -16.29
N MET A 198 30.16 12.22 -16.18
CA MET A 198 31.45 11.56 -16.41
C MET A 198 31.83 11.60 -17.89
N ALA A 199 30.91 11.33 -18.81
CA ALA A 199 31.16 11.42 -20.25
C ALA A 199 31.55 12.86 -20.67
N LYS A 200 30.83 13.88 -20.19
CA LYS A 200 31.19 15.30 -20.41
C LYS A 200 32.59 15.64 -19.89
N ARG A 201 33.00 15.12 -18.73
CA ARG A 201 34.37 15.31 -18.19
C ARG A 201 35.41 14.59 -19.04
N ALA A 202 35.14 13.36 -19.49
CA ALA A 202 36.04 12.60 -20.33
C ALA A 202 36.28 13.26 -21.70
N GLU A 203 35.22 13.77 -22.37
CA GLU A 203 35.37 14.51 -23.63
C GLU A 203 36.14 15.83 -23.45
N ARG A 204 35.87 16.59 -22.37
CA ARG A 204 36.67 17.79 -22.04
C ARG A 204 38.15 17.46 -21.85
N ALA A 205 38.47 16.36 -21.16
CA ALA A 205 39.85 15.92 -20.95
C ALA A 205 40.55 15.52 -22.27
N LYS A 206 39.86 14.78 -23.15
CA LYS A 206 40.37 14.45 -24.50
C LYS A 206 40.65 15.70 -25.33
N LEU A 207 39.73 16.67 -25.31
CA LEU A 207 39.85 17.92 -26.07
C LEU A 207 41.05 18.75 -25.58
N GLN A 208 41.27 18.78 -24.26
CA GLN A 208 42.39 19.46 -23.63
C GLN A 208 43.73 18.77 -23.90
N ASP A 209 43.81 17.43 -23.81
CA ASP A 209 45.00 16.66 -24.19
C ASP A 209 45.35 16.85 -25.67
N THR A 210 44.35 16.86 -26.56
CA THR A 210 44.53 17.14 -27.99
C THR A 210 45.14 18.52 -28.20
N LYS A 211 44.59 19.58 -27.57
CA LYS A 211 45.16 20.93 -27.66
C LYS A 211 46.63 20.98 -27.20
N TYR A 212 46.97 20.33 -26.09
CA TYR A 212 48.36 20.29 -25.58
C TYR A 212 49.30 19.39 -26.39
N ARG A 213 48.77 18.49 -27.23
CA ARG A 213 49.56 17.64 -28.13
C ARG A 213 49.94 18.36 -29.42
N GLU A 214 49.12 19.29 -29.89
CA GLU A 214 49.34 20.05 -31.13
C GLU A 214 50.23 21.30 -30.92
N MET A 215 50.38 21.79 -29.68
CA MET A 215 51.23 22.94 -29.34
C MET A 215 52.73 22.57 -29.36
N PRO A 216 53.57 23.22 -30.19
CA PRO A 216 55.00 22.95 -30.27
C PRO A 216 55.79 23.52 -29.08
N ASP A 217 56.95 22.93 -28.82
CA ASP A 217 57.96 23.50 -27.93
C ASP A 217 58.48 24.85 -28.45
N ILE A 218 58.88 25.75 -27.54
CA ILE A 218 59.44 27.08 -27.83
C ILE A 218 60.89 27.19 -27.38
N VAL A 219 61.62 28.17 -27.91
CA VAL A 219 62.95 28.57 -27.45
C VAL A 219 62.87 29.95 -26.79
N VAL A 220 63.19 30.02 -25.51
CA VAL A 220 63.23 31.29 -24.74
C VAL A 220 64.67 31.66 -24.39
N ARG A 221 64.94 32.96 -24.28
CA ARG A 221 66.23 33.51 -23.84
C ARG A 221 66.13 34.04 -22.42
N VAL A 222 66.80 33.38 -21.48
CA VAL A 222 66.93 33.86 -20.10
C VAL A 222 68.20 34.70 -19.98
N VAL A 223 68.12 35.87 -19.35
CA VAL A 223 69.21 36.85 -19.25
C VAL A 223 69.34 37.35 -17.82
N CYS A 224 70.56 37.33 -17.27
CA CYS A 224 70.93 38.14 -16.11
C CYS A 224 72.03 39.11 -16.53
N LYS A 225 71.75 40.42 -16.41
CA LYS A 225 72.47 41.54 -17.03
C LYS A 225 73.99 41.57 -16.79
N TYR A 226 74.46 40.91 -15.73
CA TYR A 226 75.88 40.90 -15.32
C TYR A 226 76.45 39.48 -15.11
N ARG A 227 75.73 38.42 -15.49
CA ARG A 227 76.22 37.02 -15.38
C ARG A 227 76.29 36.31 -16.74
N ALA A 228 75.16 36.16 -17.43
CA ALA A 228 75.05 35.39 -18.66
C ALA A 228 73.71 35.66 -19.39
N GLU A 229 73.65 35.26 -20.66
CA GLU A 229 72.41 34.91 -21.35
C GLU A 229 72.45 33.44 -21.78
N LEU A 230 71.31 32.74 -21.72
CA LEU A 230 71.18 31.33 -22.08
C LEU A 230 69.87 31.09 -22.82
N TYR A 231 69.93 30.28 -23.87
CA TYR A 231 68.77 29.85 -24.63
C TYR A 231 68.31 28.48 -24.15
N PHE A 232 67.01 28.32 -23.93
CA PHE A 232 66.40 27.06 -23.50
C PHE A 232 65.24 26.71 -24.42
N LYS A 233 65.32 25.53 -25.05
CA LYS A 233 64.14 24.92 -25.66
C LYS A 233 63.29 24.28 -24.56
N ILE A 234 62.07 24.77 -24.38
CA ILE A 234 61.13 24.33 -23.34
C ILE A 234 59.78 23.96 -23.96
N SER A 235 59.13 22.94 -23.40
CA SER A 235 57.79 22.55 -23.83
C SER A 235 56.74 23.42 -23.16
N ARG A 236 55.79 23.98 -23.93
CA ARG A 236 54.74 24.91 -23.45
C ARG A 236 53.90 24.38 -22.27
N LYS A 237 53.91 23.06 -22.04
CA LYS A 237 53.23 22.34 -20.94
C LYS A 237 54.10 22.04 -19.70
N THR A 238 55.37 22.44 -19.70
CA THR A 238 56.29 22.18 -18.57
C THR A 238 56.34 23.39 -17.66
N LYS A 239 56.15 23.17 -16.34
CA LYS A 239 56.24 24.24 -15.33
C LYS A 239 57.62 24.93 -15.36
N LEU A 240 57.62 26.24 -15.21
CA LEU A 240 58.79 27.12 -15.31
C LEU A 240 59.86 26.82 -14.23
N SER A 241 59.50 26.20 -13.11
CA SER A 241 60.43 25.58 -12.14
C SER A 241 61.54 24.74 -12.80
N ARG A 242 61.26 23.98 -13.86
CA ARG A 242 62.33 23.23 -14.55
C ARG A 242 63.32 24.14 -15.29
N LEU A 243 62.84 25.25 -15.84
CA LEU A 243 63.69 26.28 -16.46
C LEU A 243 64.50 27.03 -15.40
N PHE A 244 63.85 27.42 -14.30
CA PHE A 244 64.44 28.19 -13.21
C PHE A 244 65.52 27.39 -12.48
N ASN A 245 65.26 26.12 -12.14
CA ASN A 245 66.27 25.24 -11.55
C ASN A 245 67.44 25.04 -12.53
N ALA A 246 67.19 24.70 -13.79
CA ALA A 246 68.24 24.53 -14.81
C ALA A 246 69.02 25.83 -15.13
N TRP A 247 68.48 27.00 -14.77
CA TRP A 247 69.21 28.27 -14.75
C TRP A 247 70.07 28.40 -13.50
N THR A 248 69.49 28.26 -12.30
CA THR A 248 70.20 28.41 -11.02
C THR A 248 71.34 27.40 -10.89
N ASP A 249 71.10 26.12 -11.21
CA ASP A 249 72.12 25.05 -11.26
C ASP A 249 73.35 25.47 -12.09
N ARG A 250 73.12 26.17 -13.23
CA ARG A 250 74.19 26.67 -14.11
C ARG A 250 74.87 27.92 -13.56
N MET A 251 74.14 28.81 -12.89
CA MET A 251 74.70 30.01 -12.25
C MET A 251 75.57 29.68 -11.03
N GLU A 252 75.25 28.60 -10.31
CA GLU A 252 76.02 28.08 -9.18
C GLU A 252 77.19 27.17 -9.62
N SER A 253 77.04 26.40 -10.71
CA SER A 253 78.10 25.49 -11.22
C SER A 253 79.35 26.22 -11.76
N GLY A 254 79.16 27.42 -12.33
CA GLY A 254 80.23 28.26 -12.87
C GLY A 254 80.83 27.80 -14.22
N PRO A 255 81.30 28.73 -15.07
CA PRO A 255 81.82 28.41 -16.40
C PRO A 255 83.26 27.89 -16.35
N GLY A 256 83.47 26.66 -15.88
CA GLY A 256 84.82 26.07 -15.84
C GLY A 256 84.96 24.57 -15.55
N LYS A 257 84.02 23.93 -14.85
CA LYS A 257 84.14 22.49 -14.52
C LYS A 257 83.63 21.59 -15.65
N LYS A 258 84.57 21.05 -16.44
CA LYS A 258 84.33 19.85 -17.26
C LYS A 258 84.35 18.58 -16.41
N ASP A 259 83.47 17.66 -16.76
CA ASP A 259 83.52 16.21 -16.53
C ASP A 259 83.79 15.70 -15.10
N ALA A 260 82.71 15.42 -14.37
CA ALA A 260 82.68 14.43 -13.29
C ALA A 260 81.56 13.40 -13.58
N LYS A 261 81.88 12.39 -14.39
CA LYS A 261 80.93 11.40 -14.92
C LYS A 261 80.52 10.37 -13.85
N THR A 262 79.38 10.58 -13.21
CA THR A 262 78.65 9.53 -12.47
C THR A 262 77.23 9.42 -12.99
N GLY A 263 76.84 8.25 -13.48
CA GLY A 263 75.48 7.96 -13.95
C GLY A 263 74.85 6.82 -13.15
N ILE A 264 73.58 6.99 -12.80
CA ILE A 264 72.68 5.93 -12.31
C ILE A 264 71.39 6.03 -13.13
N MET A 265 70.81 4.88 -13.46
CA MET A 265 69.57 4.76 -14.25
C MET A 265 68.36 4.50 -13.34
N HIS A 266 67.23 5.12 -13.68
CA HIS A 266 65.88 4.77 -13.20
C HIS A 266 65.67 5.03 -11.67
N THR A 267 64.45 5.08 -11.12
CA THR A 267 63.14 4.56 -11.56
C THR A 267 62.00 5.58 -11.52
N ASN A 268 60.86 5.19 -12.13
CA ASN A 268 59.58 5.87 -12.06
C ASN A 268 58.92 5.64 -10.68
N GLY A 269 58.29 6.68 -10.08
CA GLY A 269 57.66 6.56 -8.76
C GLY A 269 56.70 7.71 -8.44
N THR A 270 55.40 7.46 -8.54
CA THR A 270 54.35 8.41 -8.14
C THR A 270 54.17 8.42 -6.62
N ALA A 271 54.42 9.56 -5.99
CA ALA A 271 54.01 9.85 -4.61
C ALA A 271 53.17 11.14 -4.56
N LYS A 272 52.05 11.10 -3.82
CA LYS A 272 51.31 12.32 -3.47
C LYS A 272 52.05 13.07 -2.36
N SER A 273 51.94 14.39 -2.36
CA SER A 273 52.25 15.21 -1.18
C SER A 273 51.35 16.44 -1.19
N ASP A 274 50.25 16.38 -0.45
CA ASP A 274 49.56 17.58 0.01
C ASP A 274 50.41 18.24 1.09
N ALA A 275 50.81 19.49 0.87
CA ALA A 275 51.49 20.31 1.87
C ALA A 275 51.11 21.79 1.64
N ALA A 276 50.41 22.38 2.62
CA ALA A 276 50.09 23.80 2.60
C ALA A 276 51.34 24.64 2.96
N PRO A 277 51.50 25.86 2.41
CA PRO A 277 52.63 26.72 2.72
C PRO A 277 52.48 27.32 4.12
N THR A 278 53.11 26.69 5.11
CA THR A 278 53.34 27.30 6.43
C THR A 278 54.76 27.85 6.47
N SER A 279 54.88 29.18 6.47
CA SER A 279 56.14 29.89 6.60
C SER A 279 56.71 29.69 8.00
N ALA A 280 57.67 28.77 8.14
CA ALA A 280 58.38 28.51 9.39
C ALA A 280 59.88 28.81 9.21
N PHE A 281 60.36 29.80 9.98
CA PHE A 281 61.76 30.24 9.99
C PHE A 281 62.65 29.12 10.58
N SER A 282 63.73 28.72 9.89
CA SER A 282 64.69 27.75 10.42
C SER A 282 66.14 28.19 10.13
N THR A 283 66.75 28.81 11.14
CA THR A 283 68.11 29.36 11.08
C THR A 283 69.17 28.26 11.29
N THR A 284 69.73 27.72 10.21
CA THR A 284 70.98 26.93 10.29
C THR A 284 71.89 27.12 9.07
N ALA A 285 73.14 27.52 9.34
CA ALA A 285 74.35 27.33 8.54
C ALA A 285 74.33 27.78 7.06
N SER A 286 75.02 28.90 6.82
CA SER A 286 75.32 29.49 5.51
C SER A 286 75.89 28.53 4.44
N SER A 287 75.20 28.47 3.31
CA SER A 287 75.83 28.75 2.01
C SER A 287 74.98 29.79 1.27
N SER A 288 75.60 30.62 0.44
CA SER A 288 74.90 31.70 -0.28
C SER A 288 74.20 31.16 -1.53
N SER A 289 73.11 30.43 -1.36
CA SER A 289 72.25 29.97 -2.47
C SER A 289 71.73 31.16 -3.27
N MET A 290 71.91 31.13 -4.59
CA MET A 290 71.64 32.29 -5.44
C MET A 290 70.15 32.41 -5.77
N GLN A 291 69.42 33.19 -4.99
CA GLN A 291 68.00 33.41 -5.19
C GLN A 291 67.74 34.37 -6.35
N PHE A 292 67.07 33.87 -7.40
CA PHE A 292 66.65 34.68 -8.55
C PHE A 292 65.12 34.88 -8.56
N ILE A 293 64.68 36.11 -8.81
CA ILE A 293 63.33 36.42 -9.29
C ILE A 293 63.37 36.45 -10.82
N PHE A 294 62.46 35.73 -11.46
CA PHE A 294 62.33 35.70 -12.92
C PHE A 294 61.18 36.61 -13.36
N THR A 295 61.39 37.39 -14.41
CA THR A 295 60.38 38.31 -14.93
C THR A 295 60.28 38.27 -16.45
N HIS A 296 59.07 38.44 -16.99
CA HIS A 296 58.78 38.59 -18.42
C HIS A 296 57.74 39.69 -18.58
N SER A 297 57.88 40.52 -19.62
CA SER A 297 56.96 41.64 -19.90
C SER A 297 56.67 42.57 -18.70
N GLY A 298 57.62 42.69 -17.76
CA GLY A 298 57.49 43.50 -16.54
C GLY A 298 56.71 42.83 -15.38
N ARG A 299 56.39 41.54 -15.47
CA ARG A 299 55.69 40.77 -14.42
C ARG A 299 56.60 39.71 -13.81
N SER A 300 56.39 39.37 -12.53
CA SER A 300 56.96 38.16 -11.89
C SER A 300 56.43 36.90 -12.59
N LEU A 301 57.29 35.90 -12.73
CA LEU A 301 56.95 34.57 -13.20
C LEU A 301 57.04 33.57 -12.06
N GLU A 302 55.94 32.90 -11.76
CA GLU A 302 55.89 31.93 -10.67
C GLU A 302 56.39 30.55 -11.14
N ALA A 303 57.12 29.86 -10.25
CA ALA A 303 57.79 28.60 -10.59
C ALA A 303 56.81 27.45 -10.93
N ASP A 304 55.53 27.61 -10.59
CA ASP A 304 54.50 26.62 -10.84
C ASP A 304 53.70 26.88 -12.14
N GLN A 305 53.80 28.06 -12.75
CA GLN A 305 53.17 28.39 -14.04
C GLN A 305 53.86 27.67 -15.20
N THR A 306 53.15 27.48 -16.31
CA THR A 306 53.73 27.06 -17.61
C THR A 306 53.96 28.27 -18.54
N PRO A 307 54.83 28.16 -19.57
CA PRO A 307 55.05 29.23 -20.54
C PRO A 307 53.77 29.72 -21.24
N GLU A 308 52.80 28.83 -21.49
CA GLU A 308 51.51 29.19 -22.08
C GLU A 308 50.66 30.06 -21.12
N GLU A 309 50.63 29.72 -19.83
CA GLU A 309 49.89 30.46 -18.80
C GLU A 309 50.53 31.83 -18.50
N ALA A 310 51.86 31.90 -18.63
CA ALA A 310 52.62 33.14 -18.52
C ALA A 310 52.57 34.02 -19.79
N GLY A 311 52.04 33.52 -20.91
CA GLY A 311 51.96 34.26 -22.18
C GLY A 311 53.32 34.45 -22.87
N ILE A 312 54.21 33.46 -22.79
CA ILE A 312 55.57 33.50 -23.34
C ILE A 312 55.59 32.82 -24.71
N GLU A 313 56.07 33.53 -25.73
CA GLU A 313 56.12 33.06 -27.12
C GLU A 313 57.54 32.57 -27.54
N ASP A 314 57.70 32.21 -28.82
CA ASP A 314 58.99 31.74 -29.34
C ASP A 314 59.94 32.91 -29.60
N GLY A 315 61.17 32.82 -29.08
CA GLY A 315 62.17 33.89 -29.12
C GLY A 315 62.11 34.89 -27.95
N ASP A 316 61.14 34.74 -27.04
CA ASP A 316 60.92 35.68 -25.93
C ASP A 316 62.06 35.76 -24.91
N VAL A 317 62.09 36.88 -24.17
CA VAL A 317 63.15 37.21 -23.20
C VAL A 317 62.62 37.17 -21.77
N ILE A 318 63.28 36.39 -20.91
CA ILE A 318 63.05 36.33 -19.47
C ILE A 318 64.24 36.96 -18.76
N LEU A 319 64.00 37.89 -17.84
CA LEU A 319 65.03 38.55 -17.04
C LEU A 319 65.13 37.88 -15.67
N ALA A 320 66.32 37.38 -15.32
CA ALA A 320 66.64 36.83 -14.01
C ALA A 320 67.37 37.88 -13.16
N VAL A 321 66.76 38.24 -12.02
CA VAL A 321 67.22 39.27 -11.08
C VAL A 321 67.64 38.60 -9.77
N GLU A 322 68.90 38.77 -9.37
CA GLU A 322 69.47 38.17 -8.16
C GLU A 322 69.10 39.00 -6.92
N MET A 323 68.66 38.33 -5.85
CA MET A 323 68.16 38.95 -4.62
C MET A 323 69.17 38.86 -3.47
N MET A 324 69.13 39.85 -2.57
CA MET A 324 69.97 39.92 -1.37
C MET A 324 69.11 40.39 -0.19
N ASP A 325 69.17 39.71 0.95
CA ASP A 325 68.35 39.97 2.15
C ASP A 325 69.03 40.92 3.15
N LEU A 326 68.23 41.67 3.93
CA LEU A 326 68.66 42.84 4.72
C LEU A 326 67.85 43.13 6.04
N THR A 327 66.85 42.33 6.49
CA THR A 327 65.91 42.80 7.56
C THR A 327 65.35 41.77 8.58
N GLU A 328 65.39 42.08 9.90
CA GLU A 328 64.69 41.34 11.01
C GLU A 328 64.17 42.29 12.15
N GLY A 329 62.96 42.07 12.74
CA GLY A 329 62.45 42.75 13.99
C GLY A 329 60.89 42.74 14.27
N PRO A 330 60.33 42.84 15.54
CA PRO A 330 58.90 42.46 15.87
C PRO A 330 58.00 43.25 16.92
N GLY A 331 56.62 43.15 16.86
CA GLY A 331 55.63 43.11 18.02
C GLY A 331 54.35 44.07 18.16
N THR A 332 53.11 43.58 18.55
CA THR A 332 51.80 44.32 18.91
C THR A 332 50.53 43.44 19.39
N GLU A 333 49.56 43.83 20.30
CA GLU A 333 48.14 43.22 20.63
C GLU A 333 47.07 44.08 21.53
N GLU A 334 45.83 43.61 21.99
CA GLU A 334 44.48 44.32 22.36
C GLU A 334 43.57 43.99 23.71
N ILE A 335 42.30 44.56 24.01
CA ILE A 335 41.39 44.57 25.32
C ILE A 335 39.73 44.79 25.25
N ASP A 336 38.77 44.61 26.29
CA ASP A 336 37.16 44.57 26.35
C ASP A 336 36.20 44.96 27.68
N GLU A 337 34.77 45.02 27.75
CA GLU A 337 33.75 45.53 28.89
C GLU A 337 32.10 45.13 29.04
N PRO A 338 31.23 45.32 30.17
CA PRO A 338 29.75 44.82 30.46
C PRO A 338 28.45 45.68 31.05
N GLU A 339 27.29 45.14 31.70
CA GLU A 339 25.80 45.69 31.86
C GLU A 339 24.78 45.42 33.16
N PRO A 340 23.56 46.11 33.45
CA PRO A 340 22.60 46.08 34.71
C PRO A 340 20.93 46.05 34.72
N ARG A 341 20.09 46.26 35.85
CA ARG A 341 18.54 45.95 36.05
C ARG A 341 17.52 46.80 37.04
N ARG A 342 16.12 46.59 37.22
CA ARG A 342 14.99 47.44 37.96
C ARG A 342 13.57 46.82 38.53
N GLU A 343 12.56 47.53 39.21
CA GLU A 343 11.26 47.05 40.01
C GLU A 343 9.83 47.90 40.19
N LYS A 344 8.73 47.55 41.03
CA LYS A 344 7.21 48.01 41.10
C LYS A 344 6.26 48.09 42.46
N LEU A 345 4.86 48.37 42.49
CA LEU A 345 3.88 48.79 43.66
C LEU A 345 2.24 48.49 43.76
N LYS A 346 1.31 49.13 44.61
CA LYS A 346 -0.15 48.74 45.10
C LYS A 346 -1.36 49.82 45.49
N LYS A 347 -2.63 49.51 46.05
CA LYS A 347 -3.91 50.41 46.33
C LYS A 347 -5.13 50.00 47.39
N GLU A 348 -6.25 50.80 47.66
CA GLU A 348 -7.39 50.81 48.77
C GLU A 348 -9.02 50.91 48.50
N TRP A 349 -9.98 51.13 49.50
CA TRP A 349 -11.54 51.13 49.51
C TRP A 349 -12.42 52.10 50.47
N VAL A 350 -13.79 51.95 50.62
CA VAL A 350 -14.86 52.90 51.20
C VAL A 350 -15.93 52.22 52.16
N GLU A 351 -16.92 52.94 52.79
CA GLU A 351 -17.65 52.55 54.04
C GLU A 351 -19.23 52.40 54.13
N ASN A 352 -20.04 53.46 53.87
CA ASN A 352 -21.36 53.79 54.54
C ASN A 352 -22.42 52.66 54.83
N PRO A 353 -22.93 52.41 56.08
CA PRO A 353 -23.72 51.20 56.43
C PRO A 353 -25.17 51.00 55.90
N GLN A 354 -25.98 52.04 55.69
CA GLN A 354 -27.35 51.85 55.16
C GLN A 354 -27.32 51.83 53.62
N GLU A 355 -26.53 52.72 53.04
CA GLU A 355 -26.23 52.77 51.61
C GLU A 355 -25.50 51.52 51.14
N ALA A 356 -24.54 50.99 51.91
CA ALA A 356 -23.87 49.73 51.62
C ALA A 356 -24.85 48.55 51.58
N ARG A 357 -25.85 48.48 52.47
CA ARG A 357 -26.86 47.40 52.41
C ARG A 357 -27.69 47.47 51.14
N LYS A 358 -28.25 48.64 50.80
CA LYS A 358 -29.00 48.83 49.55
C LYS A 358 -28.13 48.59 48.30
N THR A 359 -26.86 48.97 48.36
CA THR A 359 -25.87 48.74 47.29
C THR A 359 -25.56 47.24 47.15
N LEU A 360 -25.34 46.53 48.26
CA LEU A 360 -25.12 45.08 48.27
C LEU A 360 -26.33 44.33 47.75
N GLU A 361 -27.55 44.67 48.18
CA GLU A 361 -28.80 44.10 47.66
C GLU A 361 -28.92 44.32 46.14
N SER A 362 -28.68 45.54 45.65
CA SER A 362 -28.68 45.85 44.22
C SER A 362 -27.58 45.10 43.44
N ILE A 363 -26.42 44.83 44.05
CA ILE A 363 -25.34 44.03 43.47
C ILE A 363 -25.76 42.55 43.43
N PHE A 364 -26.35 42.01 44.50
CA PHE A 364 -26.83 40.62 44.53
C PHE A 364 -27.94 40.37 43.50
N ASP A 365 -28.93 41.27 43.40
CA ASP A 365 -29.99 41.19 42.39
C ASP A 365 -29.44 41.27 40.95
N GLY A 366 -28.43 42.12 40.73
CA GLY A 366 -27.70 42.18 39.46
C GLY A 366 -26.99 40.86 39.15
N VAL A 367 -26.23 40.31 40.11
CA VAL A 367 -25.51 39.05 39.97
C VAL A 367 -26.47 37.87 39.72
N VAL A 368 -27.59 37.78 40.46
CA VAL A 368 -28.61 36.73 40.27
C VAL A 368 -29.24 36.82 38.88
N ARG A 369 -29.55 38.04 38.40
CA ARG A 369 -30.12 38.28 37.06
C ARG A 369 -29.15 37.88 35.94
N GLU A 370 -27.88 38.26 36.03
CA GLU A 370 -26.89 37.86 35.02
C GLU A 370 -26.57 36.36 35.09
N ARG A 371 -26.59 35.74 36.28
CA ARG A 371 -26.48 34.28 36.41
C ARG A 371 -27.65 33.55 35.75
N LEU A 372 -28.89 34.04 35.90
CA LEU A 372 -30.05 33.43 35.28
C LEU A 372 -30.04 33.56 33.74
N LYS A 373 -29.59 34.70 33.21
CA LYS A 373 -29.34 34.89 31.77
C LYS A 373 -28.29 33.91 31.23
N GLU A 374 -27.16 33.75 31.93
CA GLU A 374 -26.10 32.83 31.51
C GLU A 374 -26.55 31.36 31.57
N VAL A 375 -27.40 30.99 32.55
CA VAL A 375 -28.06 29.67 32.55
C VAL A 375 -28.91 29.47 31.30
N LEU A 376 -29.80 30.41 30.95
CA LEU A 376 -30.61 30.32 29.73
C LEU A 376 -29.73 30.22 28.47
N ARG A 377 -28.67 31.01 28.39
CA ARG A 377 -27.70 30.99 27.28
C ARG A 377 -26.96 29.64 27.16
N GLN A 378 -26.68 28.98 28.28
CA GLN A 378 -26.10 27.63 28.31
C GLN A 378 -27.11 26.55 27.87
N TYR A 379 -28.40 26.70 28.20
CA TYR A 379 -29.45 25.83 27.67
C TYR A 379 -29.62 26.00 26.15
N GLU A 380 -29.66 27.22 25.62
CA GLU A 380 -29.69 27.46 24.16
C GLU A 380 -28.47 26.87 23.44
N LEU A 381 -27.28 27.01 24.02
CA LEU A 381 -26.04 26.47 23.45
C LEU A 381 -26.02 24.93 23.48
N ARG A 382 -26.54 24.32 24.55
CA ARG A 382 -26.76 22.87 24.66
C ARG A 382 -27.73 22.37 23.59
N GLU A 383 -28.83 23.08 23.35
CA GLU A 383 -29.84 22.64 22.40
C GLU A 383 -29.31 22.66 20.97
N ARG A 384 -28.63 23.75 20.57
CA ARG A 384 -27.93 23.80 19.26
C ARG A 384 -26.83 22.74 19.12
N HIS A 385 -26.14 22.40 20.22
CA HIS A 385 -25.19 21.29 20.20
C HIS A 385 -25.89 19.94 19.94
N PHE A 386 -27.04 19.68 20.57
CA PHE A 386 -27.83 18.49 20.29
C PHE A 386 -28.37 18.45 18.86
N GLU A 387 -28.88 19.57 18.31
CA GLU A 387 -29.26 19.64 16.88
C GLU A 387 -28.10 19.29 15.94
N CYS A 388 -26.89 19.80 16.22
CA CYS A 388 -25.69 19.47 15.44
C CYS A 388 -25.31 17.99 15.55
N VAL A 389 -25.41 17.39 16.74
CA VAL A 389 -25.12 15.96 16.97
C VAL A 389 -26.16 15.07 16.27
N ILE A 390 -27.45 15.40 16.36
CA ILE A 390 -28.54 14.69 15.67
C ILE A 390 -28.32 14.75 14.16
N ARG A 391 -28.10 15.94 13.59
CA ARG A 391 -27.83 16.13 12.16
C ARG A 391 -26.58 15.38 11.68
N SER A 392 -25.52 15.30 12.51
CA SER A 392 -24.35 14.47 12.21
C SER A 392 -24.72 12.98 12.14
N LYS A 393 -25.53 12.49 13.08
CA LYS A 393 -25.94 11.08 13.14
C LYS A 393 -26.91 10.71 12.01
N GLU A 394 -27.79 11.61 11.61
CA GLU A 394 -28.62 11.47 10.40
C GLU A 394 -27.74 11.31 9.14
N LEU A 395 -26.72 12.16 8.98
CA LEU A 395 -25.78 12.08 7.86
C LEU A 395 -24.93 10.79 7.89
N GLU A 396 -24.51 10.32 9.07
CA GLU A 396 -23.84 9.02 9.24
C GLU A 396 -24.74 7.84 8.82
N VAL A 397 -26.03 7.88 9.16
CA VAL A 397 -27.02 6.87 8.75
C VAL A 397 -27.25 6.92 7.24
N LEU A 398 -27.42 8.10 6.65
CA LEU A 398 -27.60 8.28 5.20
C LEU A 398 -26.37 7.79 4.41
N LEU A 399 -25.16 8.12 4.86
CA LEU A 399 -23.91 7.63 4.26
C LEU A 399 -23.79 6.10 4.36
N SER A 400 -24.22 5.51 5.49
CA SER A 400 -24.21 4.07 5.70
C SER A 400 -25.24 3.36 4.80
N ARG A 401 -26.44 3.91 4.65
CA ARG A 401 -27.46 3.43 3.68
C ARG A 401 -26.94 3.50 2.25
N ALA A 402 -26.32 4.62 1.85
CA ALA A 402 -25.79 4.81 0.51
C ALA A 402 -24.71 3.78 0.15
N ARG A 403 -23.75 3.53 1.07
CA ARG A 403 -22.72 2.50 0.90
C ARG A 403 -23.29 1.08 0.82
N ALA A 404 -24.31 0.78 1.62
CA ALA A 404 -24.99 -0.52 1.56
C ALA A 404 -25.73 -0.72 0.22
N ALA A 405 -26.35 0.33 -0.32
CA ALA A 405 -27.00 0.30 -1.63
C ALA A 405 -25.99 0.15 -2.77
N GLU A 406 -24.86 0.86 -2.72
CA GLU A 406 -23.74 0.74 -3.68
C GLU A 406 -23.15 -0.68 -3.67
N GLN A 407 -22.84 -1.22 -2.50
CA GLN A 407 -22.31 -2.59 -2.38
C GLN A 407 -23.32 -3.64 -2.86
N LYS A 408 -24.62 -3.45 -2.59
CA LYS A 408 -25.70 -4.29 -3.12
C LYS A 408 -25.73 -4.22 -4.65
N GLN A 409 -25.69 -3.04 -5.25
CA GLN A 409 -25.73 -2.86 -6.70
C GLN A 409 -24.52 -3.52 -7.39
N LEU A 410 -23.33 -3.44 -6.80
CA LEU A 410 -22.14 -4.14 -7.28
C LEU A 410 -22.31 -5.65 -7.22
N ALA A 411 -22.80 -6.20 -6.10
CA ALA A 411 -23.06 -7.63 -5.95
C ALA A 411 -24.14 -8.16 -6.91
N GLU A 412 -25.20 -7.38 -7.15
CA GLU A 412 -26.24 -7.70 -8.14
C GLU A 412 -25.68 -7.67 -9.58
N GLY A 413 -24.78 -6.73 -9.89
CA GLY A 413 -24.08 -6.67 -11.18
C GLY A 413 -23.10 -7.83 -11.38
N GLU A 414 -22.33 -8.21 -10.36
CA GLU A 414 -21.44 -9.37 -10.41
C GLU A 414 -22.22 -10.68 -10.53
N LYS A 415 -23.32 -10.83 -9.79
CA LYS A 415 -24.24 -11.97 -9.93
C LYS A 415 -24.79 -12.06 -11.35
N SER A 416 -25.31 -10.95 -11.89
CA SER A 416 -25.85 -10.91 -13.26
C SER A 416 -24.81 -11.32 -14.32
N ARG A 417 -23.53 -11.01 -14.10
CA ARG A 417 -22.42 -11.45 -14.95
C ARG A 417 -22.11 -12.94 -14.76
N ALA A 418 -22.13 -13.45 -13.53
CA ALA A 418 -21.92 -14.87 -13.23
C ALA A 418 -23.05 -15.73 -13.81
N ASP A 419 -24.32 -15.34 -13.58
CA ASP A 419 -25.51 -15.97 -14.15
C ASP A 419 -25.38 -16.07 -15.68
N LYS A 420 -24.91 -15.01 -16.38
CA LYS A 420 -24.65 -15.06 -17.82
C LYS A 420 -23.54 -16.03 -18.20
N LEU A 421 -22.40 -16.02 -17.49
CA LEU A 421 -21.28 -16.91 -17.78
C LEU A 421 -21.64 -18.38 -17.55
N ASP A 422 -22.53 -18.67 -16.61
CA ASP A 422 -23.09 -20.02 -16.40
C ASP A 422 -24.00 -20.43 -17.56
N GLU A 423 -24.85 -19.55 -18.11
CA GLU A 423 -25.62 -19.84 -19.33
C GLU A 423 -24.73 -20.01 -20.57
N ASP A 424 -23.76 -19.12 -20.80
CA ASP A 424 -22.77 -19.24 -21.87
C ASP A 424 -22.00 -20.59 -21.75
N THR A 425 -21.67 -21.01 -20.52
CA THR A 425 -21.01 -22.30 -20.23
C THR A 425 -21.93 -23.51 -20.45
N LYS A 426 -23.23 -23.42 -20.11
CA LYS A 426 -24.22 -24.47 -20.40
C LYS A 426 -24.38 -24.66 -21.91
N GLN A 427 -24.46 -23.57 -22.67
CA GLN A 427 -24.54 -23.62 -24.13
C GLN A 427 -23.30 -24.28 -24.73
N LEU A 428 -22.09 -23.86 -24.34
CA LEU A 428 -20.85 -24.47 -24.84
C LEU A 428 -20.70 -25.96 -24.49
N ARG A 429 -21.22 -26.40 -23.33
CA ARG A 429 -21.29 -27.83 -22.98
C ARG A 429 -22.25 -28.59 -23.89
N LYS A 430 -23.43 -28.02 -24.17
CA LYS A 430 -24.41 -28.62 -25.08
C LYS A 430 -23.86 -28.69 -26.51
N ASP A 431 -23.22 -27.62 -27.01
CA ASP A 431 -22.63 -27.59 -28.34
C ASP A 431 -21.54 -28.68 -28.51
N LEU A 432 -20.80 -28.97 -27.43
CA LEU A 432 -19.81 -30.05 -27.37
C LEU A 432 -20.46 -31.44 -27.30
N GLU A 433 -21.58 -31.61 -26.60
CA GLU A 433 -22.38 -32.83 -26.57
C GLU A 433 -23.00 -33.12 -27.95
N ASP A 434 -23.70 -32.14 -28.54
CA ASP A 434 -24.26 -32.18 -29.90
C ASP A 434 -23.16 -32.50 -30.96
N ALA A 435 -21.94 -31.99 -30.79
CA ALA A 435 -20.81 -32.30 -31.67
C ALA A 435 -20.23 -33.72 -31.44
N THR A 436 -20.22 -34.20 -30.19
CA THR A 436 -19.77 -35.56 -29.84
C THR A 436 -20.74 -36.62 -30.36
N ASP A 437 -22.04 -36.34 -30.30
CA ASP A 437 -23.09 -37.19 -30.90
C ASP A 437 -22.98 -37.21 -32.43
N GLN A 438 -22.76 -36.05 -33.07
CA GLN A 438 -22.49 -35.98 -34.51
C GLN A 438 -21.25 -36.79 -34.91
N GLN A 439 -20.16 -36.69 -34.13
CA GLN A 439 -18.96 -37.52 -34.35
C GLN A 439 -19.27 -39.01 -34.18
N THR A 440 -20.02 -39.39 -33.15
CA THR A 440 -20.42 -40.78 -32.88
C THR A 440 -21.29 -41.34 -33.99
N VAL A 441 -22.24 -40.56 -34.51
CA VAL A 441 -23.06 -40.92 -35.68
C VAL A 441 -22.21 -41.07 -36.95
N LEU A 442 -21.20 -40.24 -37.16
CA LEU A 442 -20.27 -40.37 -38.29
C LEU A 442 -19.38 -41.62 -38.15
N VAL A 443 -18.85 -41.90 -36.96
CA VAL A 443 -18.07 -43.12 -36.68
C VAL A 443 -18.91 -44.37 -36.89
N ASN A 444 -20.16 -44.40 -36.40
CA ASN A 444 -21.08 -45.52 -36.61
C ASN A 444 -21.45 -45.72 -38.09
N LYS A 445 -21.62 -44.64 -38.87
CA LYS A 445 -21.82 -44.71 -40.33
C LYS A 445 -20.60 -45.27 -41.05
N LEU A 446 -19.39 -44.83 -40.67
CA LEU A 446 -18.14 -45.37 -41.22
C LEU A 446 -17.97 -46.85 -40.88
N LEU A 447 -18.25 -47.24 -39.64
CA LEU A 447 -18.19 -48.63 -39.19
C LEU A 447 -19.18 -49.52 -39.95
N ALA A 448 -20.41 -49.05 -40.18
CA ALA A 448 -21.38 -49.76 -41.02
C ALA A 448 -20.92 -49.88 -42.48
N CYS A 449 -20.33 -48.84 -43.08
CA CYS A 449 -19.73 -48.93 -44.41
C CYS A 449 -18.55 -49.93 -44.47
N CYS A 450 -17.78 -50.07 -43.39
CA CYS A 450 -16.73 -51.09 -43.28
C CYS A 450 -17.29 -52.52 -43.08
N GLN A 451 -18.52 -52.68 -42.60
CA GLN A 451 -19.20 -53.97 -42.46
C GLN A 451 -19.84 -54.48 -43.78
N GLU A 452 -19.93 -53.65 -44.82
CA GLU A 452 -20.23 -54.08 -46.20
C GLU A 452 -19.03 -53.82 -47.15
N PRO A 453 -18.02 -54.72 -47.21
CA PRO A 453 -16.76 -54.45 -47.90
C PRO A 453 -16.87 -54.30 -49.44
N ASN A 454 -17.89 -54.93 -50.04
CA ASN A 454 -18.04 -55.02 -51.51
C ASN A 454 -19.13 -54.10 -52.09
N GLY A 455 -19.72 -53.20 -51.29
CA GLY A 455 -20.61 -52.18 -51.83
C GLY A 455 -19.83 -51.08 -52.57
N GLU A 456 -20.10 -50.87 -53.86
CA GLU A 456 -19.51 -49.75 -54.65
C GLU A 456 -19.64 -48.39 -53.93
N ARG A 457 -20.73 -48.24 -53.17
CA ARG A 457 -21.06 -47.10 -52.32
C ARG A 457 -19.97 -46.76 -51.32
N THR A 458 -19.33 -47.77 -50.70
CA THR A 458 -18.24 -47.58 -49.72
C THR A 458 -16.98 -47.03 -50.40
N GLN A 459 -16.61 -47.56 -51.58
CA GLN A 459 -15.46 -47.07 -52.33
C GLN A 459 -15.66 -45.62 -52.84
N ARG A 460 -16.87 -45.29 -53.32
CA ARG A 460 -17.23 -43.92 -53.72
C ARG A 460 -17.20 -42.95 -52.54
N LEU A 461 -17.69 -43.36 -51.36
CA LEU A 461 -17.66 -42.53 -50.14
C LEU A 461 -16.23 -42.23 -49.68
N LEU A 462 -15.35 -43.25 -49.64
CA LEU A 462 -13.94 -43.08 -49.28
C LEU A 462 -13.22 -42.14 -50.27
N THR A 463 -13.49 -42.27 -51.57
CA THR A 463 -12.93 -41.39 -52.61
C THR A 463 -13.37 -39.93 -52.41
N SER A 464 -14.67 -39.71 -52.13
CA SER A 464 -15.22 -38.38 -51.88
C SER A 464 -14.64 -37.72 -50.62
N LEU A 465 -14.49 -38.49 -49.52
CA LEU A 465 -13.88 -37.99 -48.28
C LEU A 465 -12.41 -37.61 -48.48
N HIS A 466 -11.69 -38.31 -49.34
CA HIS A 466 -10.28 -38.04 -49.63
C HIS A 466 -10.11 -36.73 -50.44
N GLU A 467 -11.03 -36.40 -51.36
CA GLU A 467 -11.09 -35.08 -51.99
C GLU A 467 -11.50 -33.98 -51.00
N GLU A 468 -12.53 -34.20 -50.18
CA GLU A 468 -13.04 -33.20 -49.23
C GLU A 468 -11.97 -32.80 -48.19
N LEU A 469 -11.22 -33.78 -47.67
CA LEU A 469 -10.06 -33.54 -46.79
C LEU A 469 -8.99 -32.71 -47.49
N LYS A 470 -8.61 -33.09 -48.72
CA LYS A 470 -7.62 -32.37 -49.52
C LYS A 470 -8.05 -30.91 -49.72
N LYS A 471 -9.34 -30.67 -50.03
CA LYS A 471 -9.94 -29.36 -50.24
C LYS A 471 -9.98 -28.50 -48.95
N ARG A 472 -10.31 -29.09 -47.79
CA ARG A 472 -10.23 -28.40 -46.49
C ARG A 472 -8.80 -28.01 -46.11
N THR A 473 -7.81 -28.85 -46.38
CA THR A 473 -6.39 -28.53 -46.14
C THR A 473 -5.94 -27.31 -46.96
N TYR A 474 -6.38 -27.19 -48.21
CA TYR A 474 -6.13 -25.99 -49.02
C TYR A 474 -6.80 -24.72 -48.48
N LEU A 475 -8.00 -24.81 -47.90
CA LEU A 475 -8.73 -23.64 -47.36
C LEU A 475 -8.14 -23.14 -46.03
N ASN A 476 -7.79 -24.04 -45.11
CA ASN A 476 -7.21 -23.64 -43.82
C ASN A 476 -5.83 -22.98 -43.97
N GLY A 477 -5.05 -23.34 -45.00
CA GLY A 477 -3.77 -22.71 -45.31
C GLY A 477 -3.84 -21.25 -45.79
N VAL A 478 -5.04 -20.71 -46.03
CA VAL A 478 -5.25 -19.32 -46.52
C VAL A 478 -5.60 -18.34 -45.39
N HIS A 479 -6.07 -18.82 -44.22
CA HIS A 479 -6.50 -17.96 -43.11
C HIS A 479 -5.43 -17.73 -42.02
N SER A 480 -4.25 -18.35 -42.11
CA SER A 480 -3.14 -18.11 -41.18
C SER A 480 -2.31 -16.86 -41.53
N GLY A 481 -2.98 -15.74 -41.80
CA GLY A 481 -2.35 -14.43 -41.96
C GLY A 481 -2.28 -13.71 -40.62
N SER A 482 -1.07 -13.44 -40.11
CA SER A 482 -0.91 -12.66 -38.87
C SER A 482 -1.29 -11.20 -39.09
N PRO A 483 -1.96 -10.53 -38.14
CA PRO A 483 -2.12 -9.08 -38.17
C PRO A 483 -0.75 -8.40 -38.00
N PRO A 484 -0.49 -7.27 -38.68
CA PRO A 484 0.76 -6.53 -38.53
C PRO A 484 0.81 -5.76 -37.20
N ASP A 485 2.02 -5.60 -36.65
CA ASP A 485 2.26 -4.77 -35.46
C ASP A 485 1.85 -3.32 -35.67
N GLY A 486 1.01 -2.80 -34.77
CA GLY A 486 0.59 -1.40 -34.73
C GLY A 486 1.52 -0.58 -33.84
N SER A 487 2.34 0.30 -34.43
CA SER A 487 3.25 1.18 -33.70
C SER A 487 2.96 2.66 -33.97
N ALA A 488 2.24 3.33 -33.07
CA ALA A 488 2.26 4.79 -32.89
C ALA A 488 1.48 5.22 -31.62
N ALA A 489 2.01 6.25 -30.94
CA ALA A 489 1.37 7.10 -29.91
C ALA A 489 0.81 6.41 -28.65
#